data_AF-A0A419HUC7-F1
#
_entry.id   AF-A0A419HUC7-F1
#
_cell.length_a   1.000
_cell.length_b   1.000
_cell.length_c   1.000
_cell.angle_alpha   90.00
_cell.angle_beta   90.00
_cell.angle_gamma   90.00
#
_symmetry.space_group_name_H-M   'P 1'
#
loop_
_entity.id
_entity.type
_entity.pdbx_description
1 polymer ?
#
loop_
_entity_poly.entity_id
_entity_poly.type
_entity_poly.pdbx_seq_one_letter_code
_entity_poly.pdbx_strand_id
1 'polypeptide(L)'
;MRLVRLADPPAAISRDIRAALLGLGTGADKLGGVALLGHQPEDAATPIEALIILPTGILAVVGIDLPEPGLKVTAPLDGQWLVDGWPLVSEDGPANPATDAMRRAEEALDQIAALTDLPRGIILAIGPYAEKVEQPDEDRRRGVRILHPTAISLTAAAGELTPRGGARSVEEIQKLIDTISPQWPKVSTADMVGEGFTDAVTGEVASASTVHLKRSELAVRPGAQPVAVVKPVPNKEKTGRHNLPSTFSVTRQGAIVLTVLLVLVITLLILALTVGLSQRDNNPGPLGAPDTTTTQETTDPPESTVDGITYERMALVKDDDCVGHAYGDLQQWLGSHQCTALNRALFRATQAAISVSVITMPDAAAAEALQKVADQNGTGSVNDLAKDGKAWPGGPTTFDNAAYASSRDRDSVRIVRAVWLGKPSSATDPKLRDQATRALKLSLS
;
A
#
# COMPACT_ATOMS: atom_id res chain seq x y z
N MET A 1 11.32 6.33 2.55
CA MET A 1 11.87 7.44 1.79
C MET A 1 11.90 8.67 2.67
N ARG A 2 13.10 9.22 2.82
CA ARG A 2 13.34 10.47 3.52
C ARG A 2 13.07 11.64 2.59
N LEU A 3 12.26 12.62 3.00
CA LEU A 3 12.02 13.83 2.21
C LEU A 3 12.83 15.00 2.74
N VAL A 4 13.49 15.73 1.83
CA VAL A 4 14.23 16.96 2.11
C VAL A 4 13.65 18.07 1.24
N ARG A 5 13.26 19.20 1.83
CA ARG A 5 12.67 20.34 1.11
C ARG A 5 13.70 21.43 0.90
N LEU A 6 13.77 21.96 -0.33
CA LEU A 6 14.81 22.87 -0.79
C LEU A 6 14.24 24.20 -1.21
N ALA A 7 13.20 24.11 -2.02
CA ALA A 7 12.43 25.23 -2.52
C ALA A 7 10.96 24.82 -2.57
N ASP A 8 10.10 25.80 -2.82
CA ASP A 8 8.72 25.55 -3.17
C ASP A 8 8.68 25.08 -4.63
N PRO A 9 8.23 23.84 -4.89
CA PRO A 9 8.18 23.37 -6.26
C PRO A 9 7.05 24.06 -7.03
N PRO A 10 7.20 24.22 -8.36
CA PRO A 10 6.45 25.22 -9.11
C PRO A 10 5.02 24.81 -9.42
N ALA A 11 4.77 23.52 -9.66
CA ALA A 11 3.45 23.05 -10.07
C ALA A 11 2.48 22.86 -8.89
N ALA A 12 1.19 23.08 -9.10
CA ALA A 12 0.14 22.86 -8.10
C ALA A 12 0.06 21.37 -7.68
N ILE A 13 0.34 20.46 -8.61
CA ILE A 13 0.42 19.00 -8.40
C ILE A 13 1.53 18.58 -7.43
N SER A 14 2.46 19.49 -7.08
CA SER A 14 3.53 19.23 -6.11
C SER A 14 3.02 18.75 -4.75
N ARG A 15 1.80 19.14 -4.36
CA ARG A 15 1.18 18.69 -3.11
C ARG A 15 0.89 17.19 -3.14
N ASP A 16 0.35 16.70 -4.25
CA ASP A 16 0.03 15.28 -4.43
C ASP A 16 1.30 14.45 -4.64
N ILE A 17 2.31 14.96 -5.35
CA ILE A 17 3.64 14.34 -5.44
C ILE A 17 4.23 14.14 -4.05
N ARG A 18 4.22 15.19 -3.22
CA ARG A 18 4.71 15.10 -1.84
C ARG A 18 3.90 14.12 -1.01
N ALA A 19 2.58 14.13 -1.12
CA ALA A 19 1.71 13.19 -0.42
C ALA A 19 1.99 11.74 -0.84
N ALA A 20 2.16 11.48 -2.14
CA ALA A 20 2.50 10.19 -2.68
C ALA A 20 3.87 9.69 -2.18
N LEU A 21 4.89 10.56 -2.15
CA LEU A 21 6.22 10.24 -1.63
C LEU A 21 6.21 9.96 -0.12
N LEU A 22 5.41 10.69 0.67
CA LEU A 22 5.19 10.39 2.09
C LEU A 22 4.51 9.03 2.27
N GLY A 23 3.54 8.71 1.41
CA GLY A 23 2.82 7.43 1.42
C GLY A 23 3.67 6.21 1.07
N LEU A 24 4.88 6.38 0.51
CA LEU A 24 5.82 5.27 0.31
C LEU A 24 6.33 4.69 1.65
N GLY A 25 6.25 5.47 2.73
CA GLY A 25 6.78 5.12 4.04
C GLY A 25 8.32 5.13 4.08
N THR A 26 8.92 4.90 5.25
CA THR A 26 10.38 4.79 5.44
C THR A 26 10.82 3.33 5.52
N GLY A 27 12.03 3.02 5.05
CA GLY A 27 12.58 1.66 5.18
C GLY A 27 13.02 1.02 3.87
N ALA A 28 14.00 0.13 3.98
CA ALA A 28 14.54 -0.66 2.87
C ALA A 28 13.55 -1.67 2.27
N ASP A 29 12.52 -2.09 3.02
CA ASP A 29 11.54 -3.11 2.59
C ASP A 29 10.45 -2.58 1.65
N LYS A 30 10.45 -1.27 1.38
CA LYS A 30 9.51 -0.59 0.47
C LYS A 30 10.24 -0.19 -0.82
N LEU A 31 10.44 1.11 -1.04
CA LEU A 31 11.28 1.65 -2.11
C LEU A 31 12.60 2.22 -1.57
N GLY A 32 12.64 2.61 -0.29
CA GLY A 32 13.80 3.25 0.32
C GLY A 32 14.12 4.63 -0.28
N GLY A 33 15.33 5.12 -0.03
CA GLY A 33 15.91 6.31 -0.67
C GLY A 33 15.63 7.67 0.00
N VAL A 34 16.14 8.71 -0.66
CA VAL A 34 16.00 10.12 -0.29
C VAL A 34 15.37 10.87 -1.46
N ALA A 35 14.35 11.69 -1.22
CA ALA A 35 13.75 12.57 -2.22
C ALA A 35 13.89 14.05 -1.84
N LEU A 36 14.16 14.84 -2.86
CA LEU A 36 14.77 16.15 -2.76
C LEU A 36 13.86 17.13 -3.47
N LEU A 37 12.97 17.74 -2.70
CA LEU A 37 11.82 18.48 -3.21
C LEU A 37 12.22 19.90 -3.61
N GLY A 38 11.91 20.29 -4.84
CA GLY A 38 12.29 21.59 -5.38
C GLY A 38 13.77 21.66 -5.77
N HIS A 39 14.36 20.56 -6.27
CA HIS A 39 15.75 20.56 -6.71
C HIS A 39 15.90 21.46 -7.93
N GLN A 40 16.85 22.40 -7.87
CA GLN A 40 17.14 23.32 -8.96
C GLN A 40 18.59 23.10 -9.43
N PRO A 41 18.79 22.64 -10.67
CA PRO A 41 20.10 22.60 -11.30
C PRO A 41 20.75 23.99 -11.34
N GLU A 42 22.09 24.09 -11.22
CA GLU A 42 22.82 25.39 -11.12
C GLU A 42 22.46 26.42 -12.22
N ASP A 43 22.15 25.98 -13.44
CA ASP A 43 21.81 26.85 -14.58
C ASP A 43 20.33 26.81 -14.98
N ALA A 44 19.49 26.06 -14.26
CA ALA A 44 18.08 25.94 -14.60
C ALA A 44 17.28 27.14 -14.10
N ALA A 45 16.38 27.65 -14.95
CA ALA A 45 15.50 28.76 -14.59
C ALA A 45 14.44 28.40 -13.54
N THR A 46 14.04 27.12 -13.47
CA THR A 46 12.99 26.64 -12.57
C THR A 46 13.37 25.32 -11.93
N PRO A 47 13.00 25.10 -10.65
CA PRO A 47 13.20 23.82 -9.98
C PRO A 47 12.31 22.72 -10.58
N ILE A 48 12.72 21.47 -10.40
CA ILE A 48 11.87 20.29 -10.57
C ILE A 48 11.20 19.93 -9.24
N GLU A 49 10.09 19.21 -9.34
CA GLU A 49 9.25 18.85 -8.20
C GLU A 49 9.99 17.97 -7.19
N ALA A 50 10.69 16.94 -7.67
CA ALA A 50 11.55 16.13 -6.84
C ALA A 50 12.69 15.47 -7.62
N LEU A 51 13.89 15.43 -7.03
CA LEU A 51 14.92 14.49 -7.40
C LEU A 51 14.92 13.34 -6.39
N ILE A 52 14.63 12.12 -6.82
CA ILE A 52 14.58 10.93 -5.97
C ILE A 52 15.86 10.12 -6.18
N ILE A 53 16.61 9.92 -5.11
CA ILE A 53 17.79 9.06 -5.07
C ILE A 53 17.43 7.78 -4.33
N LEU A 54 17.33 6.69 -5.09
CA LEU A 54 17.08 5.35 -4.59
C LEU A 54 18.41 4.61 -4.39
N PRO A 55 18.43 3.53 -3.59
CA PRO A 55 19.63 2.69 -3.47
C PRO A 55 20.14 2.15 -4.81
N THR A 56 19.24 1.99 -5.80
CA THR A 56 19.53 1.35 -7.09
C THR A 56 19.36 2.27 -8.29
N GLY A 57 19.07 3.56 -8.11
CA GLY A 57 18.86 4.47 -9.25
C GLY A 57 18.40 5.86 -8.85
N ILE A 58 18.21 6.72 -9.85
CA ILE A 58 17.83 8.12 -9.66
C ILE A 58 16.64 8.45 -10.56
N LEU A 59 15.66 9.17 -10.02
CA LEU A 59 14.46 9.58 -10.75
C LEU A 59 14.30 11.09 -10.66
N ALA A 60 14.11 11.75 -11.79
CA ALA A 60 13.62 13.13 -11.83
C ALA A 60 12.10 13.11 -11.95
N VAL A 61 11.42 13.82 -11.06
CA VAL A 61 9.97 14.01 -11.07
C VAL A 61 9.66 15.44 -11.46
N VAL A 62 8.87 15.60 -12.51
CA VAL A 62 8.38 16.90 -12.97
C VAL A 62 6.85 16.92 -12.98
N GLY A 63 6.28 17.95 -12.38
CA GLY A 63 4.86 18.19 -12.28
C GLY A 63 4.31 18.89 -13.51
N ILE A 64 3.14 18.44 -13.97
CA ILE A 64 2.36 19.02 -15.06
C ILE A 64 0.95 19.26 -14.53
N ASP A 65 0.56 20.54 -14.48
CA ASP A 65 -0.78 20.93 -14.10
C ASP A 65 -1.71 20.89 -15.32
N LEU A 66 -2.73 20.04 -15.23
CA LEU A 66 -3.87 20.02 -16.12
C LEU A 66 -4.84 21.15 -15.72
N PRO A 67 -5.53 21.77 -16.69
CA PRO A 67 -6.50 22.83 -16.41
C PRO A 67 -7.70 22.32 -15.60
N GLU A 68 -8.12 21.07 -15.87
CA GLU A 68 -9.24 20.40 -15.22
C GLU A 68 -8.87 18.94 -14.89
N PRO A 69 -9.51 18.33 -13.89
CA PRO A 69 -9.46 16.88 -13.69
C PRO A 69 -9.90 16.12 -14.95
N GLY A 70 -9.25 15.00 -15.26
CA GLY A 70 -9.62 14.13 -16.37
C GLY A 70 -9.94 12.71 -15.91
N LEU A 71 -10.95 12.06 -16.49
CA LEU A 71 -11.14 10.62 -16.29
C LEU A 71 -10.11 9.83 -17.09
N LYS A 72 -9.80 10.27 -18.30
CA LYS A 72 -8.82 9.63 -19.18
C LYS A 72 -7.92 10.67 -19.83
N VAL A 73 -6.62 10.52 -19.62
CA VAL A 73 -5.59 11.34 -20.25
C VAL A 73 -4.76 10.47 -21.20
N THR A 74 -4.77 10.79 -22.49
CA THR A 74 -3.85 10.21 -23.46
C THR A 74 -2.66 11.16 -23.61
N ALA A 75 -1.50 10.70 -23.17
CA ALA A 75 -0.31 11.53 -22.98
C ALA A 75 0.88 10.92 -23.73
N PRO A 76 1.04 11.20 -25.04
CA PRO A 76 2.27 10.88 -25.75
C PRO A 76 3.39 11.88 -25.38
N LEU A 77 4.64 11.43 -25.42
CA LEU A 77 5.79 12.34 -25.25
C LEU A 77 5.90 13.32 -26.43
N ASP A 78 5.50 12.88 -27.61
CA ASP A 78 5.48 13.66 -28.83
C ASP A 78 4.03 13.80 -29.36
N GLY A 79 3.64 15.00 -29.77
CA GLY A 79 2.29 15.26 -30.31
C GLY A 79 1.26 15.77 -29.30
N GLN A 80 -0.02 15.68 -29.64
CA GLN A 80 -1.09 16.36 -28.91
C GLN A 80 -1.67 15.48 -27.79
N TRP A 81 -1.72 16.01 -26.56
CA TRP A 81 -2.41 15.34 -25.44
C TRP A 81 -3.92 15.44 -25.60
N LEU A 82 -4.63 14.40 -25.15
CA LEU A 82 -6.08 14.38 -25.07
C LEU A 82 -6.52 14.22 -23.60
N VAL A 83 -7.47 15.03 -23.15
CA VAL A 83 -8.17 14.88 -21.88
C VAL A 83 -9.63 14.57 -22.18
N ASP A 84 -10.12 13.42 -21.74
CA ASP A 84 -11.46 12.91 -22.01
C ASP A 84 -11.84 12.93 -23.51
N GLY A 85 -10.84 12.68 -24.36
CA GLY A 85 -10.97 12.65 -25.81
C GLY A 85 -10.80 14.00 -26.52
N TRP A 86 -10.65 15.09 -25.76
CA TRP A 86 -10.50 16.44 -26.30
C TRP A 86 -9.03 16.90 -26.31
N PRO A 87 -8.55 17.54 -27.39
CA PRO A 87 -7.21 18.12 -27.43
C PRO A 87 -6.98 19.10 -26.28
N LEU A 88 -5.90 18.87 -25.53
CA LEU A 88 -5.44 19.80 -24.51
C LEU A 88 -4.75 21.01 -25.14
N VAL A 89 -5.35 22.18 -25.07
CA VAL A 89 -4.80 23.41 -25.65
C VAL A 89 -4.35 24.33 -24.51
N SER A 90 -3.15 24.93 -24.63
CA SER A 90 -2.70 25.97 -23.70
C SER A 90 -3.10 27.36 -24.20
N GLU A 91 -2.92 28.38 -23.37
CA GLU A 91 -3.20 29.78 -23.75
C GLU A 91 -2.39 30.23 -24.99
N ASP A 92 -1.19 29.67 -25.16
CA ASP A 92 -0.28 29.96 -26.27
C ASP A 92 -0.52 29.06 -27.51
N GLY A 93 -1.54 28.20 -27.46
CA GLY A 93 -1.92 27.29 -28.54
C GLY A 93 -1.68 25.80 -28.24
N PRO A 94 -1.67 24.94 -29.27
CA PRO A 94 -1.44 23.51 -29.08
C PRO A 94 0.04 23.27 -28.73
N ALA A 95 0.33 23.17 -27.43
CA ALA A 95 1.63 22.81 -26.90
C ALA A 95 1.53 21.49 -26.14
N ASN A 96 2.45 20.56 -26.42
CA ASN A 96 2.55 19.33 -25.61
C ASN A 96 3.15 19.69 -24.24
N PRO A 97 2.44 19.46 -23.13
CA PRO A 97 2.95 19.77 -21.79
C PRO A 97 4.22 18.98 -21.42
N ALA A 98 4.45 17.82 -22.05
CA ALA A 98 5.63 17.00 -21.82
C ALA A 98 6.92 17.66 -22.32
N THR A 99 6.87 18.55 -23.32
CA THR A 99 8.07 19.12 -23.93
C THR A 99 8.92 19.90 -22.91
N ASP A 100 8.31 20.83 -22.20
CA ASP A 100 9.01 21.61 -21.16
C ASP A 100 9.40 20.72 -19.98
N ALA A 101 8.50 19.82 -19.57
CA ALA A 101 8.73 18.94 -18.43
C ALA A 101 9.91 17.98 -18.66
N MET A 102 10.03 17.43 -19.88
CA MET A 102 11.15 16.59 -20.30
C MET A 102 12.46 17.37 -20.29
N ARG A 103 12.48 18.58 -20.88
CA ARG A 103 13.66 19.45 -20.89
C ARG A 103 14.16 19.72 -19.46
N ARG A 104 13.26 20.08 -18.53
CA ARG A 104 13.60 20.32 -17.11
C ARG A 104 14.14 19.06 -16.43
N ALA A 105 13.55 17.89 -16.70
CA ALA A 105 14.00 16.63 -16.13
C ALA A 105 15.38 16.22 -16.65
N GLU A 106 15.62 16.36 -17.96
CA GLU A 106 16.90 16.05 -18.61
C GLU A 106 18.02 16.96 -18.10
N GLU A 107 17.78 18.28 -18.01
CA GLU A 107 18.72 19.25 -17.41
C GLU A 107 19.15 18.83 -16.00
N ALA A 108 18.21 18.36 -15.17
CA ALA A 108 18.52 17.88 -13.83
C ALA A 108 19.32 16.57 -13.82
N LEU A 109 19.01 15.63 -14.73
CA LEU A 109 19.69 14.34 -14.80
C LEU A 109 21.06 14.40 -15.48
N ASP A 110 21.31 15.39 -16.34
CA ASP A 110 22.58 15.59 -17.02
C ASP A 110 23.68 16.06 -16.07
N GLN A 111 23.36 16.91 -15.10
CA GLN A 111 24.32 17.30 -14.03
C GLN A 111 24.79 16.11 -13.20
N ILE A 112 23.96 15.07 -13.10
CA ILE A 112 24.21 13.86 -12.32
C ILE A 112 24.95 12.80 -13.17
N ALA A 113 24.81 12.84 -14.49
CA ALA A 113 25.28 11.83 -15.43
C ALA A 113 26.77 11.49 -15.29
N ALA A 114 27.59 12.52 -15.03
CA ALA A 114 29.04 12.38 -14.90
C ALA A 114 29.48 11.93 -13.50
N LEU A 115 28.59 11.96 -12.51
CA LEU A 115 28.90 11.74 -11.10
C LEU A 115 28.61 10.30 -10.65
N THR A 116 27.76 9.58 -11.39
CA THR A 116 27.34 8.23 -11.05
C THR A 116 26.93 7.42 -12.29
N ASP A 117 27.11 6.11 -12.22
CA ASP A 117 26.68 5.10 -13.18
C ASP A 117 25.27 4.56 -12.89
N LEU A 118 24.58 5.08 -11.86
CA LEU A 118 23.24 4.64 -11.50
C LEU A 118 22.24 4.77 -12.67
N PRO A 119 21.32 3.80 -12.83
CA PRO A 119 20.18 3.95 -13.73
C PRO A 119 19.40 5.22 -13.42
N ARG A 120 18.95 5.90 -14.48
CA ARG A 120 18.21 7.17 -14.40
C ARG A 120 16.88 7.03 -15.13
N GLY A 121 15.84 7.65 -14.59
CA GLY A 121 14.51 7.68 -15.21
C GLY A 121 13.76 8.98 -14.95
N ILE A 122 12.73 9.23 -15.73
CA ILE A 122 11.91 10.45 -15.65
C ILE A 122 10.47 10.06 -15.33
N ILE A 123 9.86 10.78 -14.38
CA ILE A 123 8.44 10.69 -14.06
C ILE A 123 7.79 12.06 -14.32
N LEU A 124 6.81 12.08 -15.23
CA LEU A 124 5.95 13.23 -15.46
C LEU A 124 4.65 13.02 -14.66
N ALA A 125 4.51 13.75 -13.57
CA ALA A 125 3.39 13.64 -12.66
C ALA A 125 2.27 14.64 -13.05
N ILE A 126 1.09 14.14 -13.39
CA ILE A 126 -0.04 14.93 -13.87
C ILE A 126 -1.16 15.04 -12.82
N GLY A 127 -1.82 16.19 -12.76
CA GLY A 127 -3.07 16.35 -12.01
C GLY A 127 -3.69 17.73 -12.22
N PRO A 128 -4.69 18.16 -11.43
CA PRO A 128 -4.97 17.75 -10.05
C PRO A 128 -5.49 16.32 -9.87
N TYR A 129 -6.17 15.74 -10.87
CA TYR A 129 -6.58 14.34 -10.86
C TYR A 129 -6.63 13.78 -12.28
N ALA A 130 -6.11 12.57 -12.47
CA ALA A 130 -6.28 11.78 -13.67
C ALA A 130 -6.53 10.32 -13.29
N GLU A 131 -7.73 9.80 -13.53
CA GLU A 131 -8.09 8.42 -13.15
C GLU A 131 -7.30 7.39 -13.95
N LYS A 132 -7.25 7.58 -15.28
CA LYS A 132 -6.50 6.74 -16.20
C LYS A 132 -5.55 7.56 -17.05
N VAL A 133 -4.27 7.18 -17.04
CA VAL A 133 -3.23 7.75 -17.91
C VAL A 133 -2.82 6.72 -18.94
N GLU A 134 -3.00 7.03 -20.22
CA GLU A 134 -2.59 6.21 -21.35
C GLU A 134 -1.36 6.84 -22.01
N GLN A 135 -0.21 6.22 -21.78
CA GLN A 135 1.05 6.54 -22.45
C GLN A 135 1.32 5.49 -23.55
N PRO A 136 1.68 5.89 -24.78
CA PRO A 136 2.09 4.96 -25.82
C PRO A 136 3.23 4.03 -25.38
N ASP A 137 3.17 2.75 -25.78
CA ASP A 137 4.20 1.76 -25.40
C ASP A 137 5.60 2.10 -25.94
N GLU A 138 5.66 2.83 -27.06
CA GLU A 138 6.93 3.33 -27.60
C GLU A 138 7.60 4.36 -26.72
N ASP A 139 6.81 5.24 -26.11
CA ASP A 139 7.30 6.24 -25.16
C ASP A 139 7.76 5.61 -23.86
N ARG A 140 7.07 4.56 -23.40
CA ARG A 140 7.48 3.83 -22.19
C ARG A 140 8.88 3.23 -22.29
N ARG A 141 9.35 2.90 -23.50
CA ARG A 141 10.71 2.35 -23.71
C ARG A 141 11.81 3.39 -23.60
N ARG A 142 11.49 4.69 -23.57
CA ARG A 142 12.45 5.79 -23.47
C ARG A 142 12.88 6.12 -22.03
N GLY A 143 12.49 5.31 -21.04
CA GLY A 143 12.82 5.56 -19.64
C GLY A 143 11.97 6.68 -18.99
N VAL A 144 10.79 6.94 -19.54
CA VAL A 144 9.85 7.96 -19.04
C VAL A 144 8.53 7.32 -18.64
N ARG A 145 7.95 7.76 -17.52
CA ARG A 145 6.58 7.39 -17.10
C ARG A 145 5.73 8.63 -16.89
N ILE A 146 4.53 8.61 -17.46
CA ILE A 146 3.51 9.65 -17.23
C ILE A 146 2.42 9.05 -16.36
N LEU A 147 2.10 9.69 -15.25
CA LEU A 147 1.17 9.13 -14.25
C LEU A 147 0.53 10.22 -13.40
N HIS A 148 -0.62 9.91 -12.80
CA HIS A 148 -1.10 10.66 -11.64
C HIS A 148 -0.35 10.18 -10.38
N PRO A 149 0.24 11.08 -9.57
CA PRO A 149 1.08 10.68 -8.44
C PRO A 149 0.26 10.07 -7.30
N THR A 150 0.50 8.79 -7.03
CA THR A 150 0.07 8.06 -5.84
C THR A 150 1.23 7.21 -5.35
N ALA A 151 1.22 6.74 -4.10
CA ALA A 151 2.28 5.86 -3.59
C ALA A 151 2.44 4.60 -4.47
N ILE A 152 1.32 4.04 -4.96
CA ILE A 152 1.30 2.86 -5.83
C ILE A 152 1.92 3.17 -7.19
N SER A 153 1.50 4.26 -7.86
CA SER A 153 1.98 4.62 -9.20
C SER A 153 3.46 5.02 -9.19
N LEU A 154 3.93 5.73 -8.15
CA LEU A 154 5.34 6.05 -8.00
C LEU A 154 6.20 4.81 -7.71
N THR A 155 5.73 3.88 -6.87
CA THR A 155 6.44 2.62 -6.60
C THR A 155 6.58 1.79 -7.88
N ALA A 156 5.50 1.66 -8.65
CA ALA A 156 5.51 0.93 -9.92
C ALA A 156 6.47 1.59 -10.93
N ALA A 157 6.39 2.91 -11.09
CA ALA A 157 7.30 3.64 -11.98
C ALA A 157 8.76 3.49 -11.56
N ALA A 158 9.06 3.61 -10.28
CA ALA A 158 10.42 3.44 -9.78
C ALA A 158 10.96 2.02 -10.03
N GLY A 159 10.16 0.97 -9.79
CA GLY A 159 10.55 -0.41 -10.07
C GLY A 159 10.80 -0.69 -11.56
N GLU A 160 10.06 -0.03 -12.46
CA GLU A 160 10.26 -0.14 -13.90
C GLU A 160 11.48 0.65 -14.41
N LEU A 161 11.72 1.84 -13.86
CA LEU A 161 12.74 2.78 -14.33
C LEU A 161 14.13 2.56 -13.70
N THR A 162 14.17 1.99 -12.49
CA THR A 162 15.41 1.72 -11.75
C THR A 162 15.49 0.24 -11.40
N PRO A 163 15.68 -0.65 -12.41
CA PRO A 163 15.75 -2.08 -12.17
C PRO A 163 16.82 -2.41 -11.14
N ARG A 164 16.53 -3.40 -10.29
CA ARG A 164 17.35 -3.71 -9.09
C ARG A 164 18.80 -3.99 -9.47
N GLY A 165 19.69 -3.13 -8.99
CA GLY A 165 21.14 -3.30 -8.99
C GLY A 165 21.69 -3.50 -7.57
N GLY A 166 23.01 -3.48 -7.40
CA GLY A 166 23.62 -3.40 -6.07
C GLY A 166 23.30 -2.06 -5.42
N ALA A 167 22.89 -2.08 -4.14
CA ALA A 167 22.65 -0.85 -3.39
C ALA A 167 23.96 -0.05 -3.23
N ARG A 168 23.87 1.28 -3.38
CA ARG A 168 25.02 2.18 -3.23
C ARG A 168 25.36 2.46 -1.78
N SER A 169 26.64 2.80 -1.54
CA SER A 169 27.09 3.13 -0.19
C SER A 169 26.58 4.51 0.24
N VAL A 170 26.45 4.69 1.56
CA VAL A 170 26.11 5.99 2.13
C VAL A 170 27.14 7.06 1.73
N GLU A 171 28.43 6.74 1.71
CA GLU A 171 29.49 7.69 1.33
C GLU A 171 29.37 8.11 -0.14
N GLU A 172 29.11 7.17 -1.05
CA GLU A 172 28.93 7.47 -2.47
C GLU A 172 27.76 8.44 -2.68
N ILE A 173 26.63 8.17 -2.03
CA ILE A 173 25.42 8.98 -2.17
C ILE A 173 25.54 10.32 -1.47
N GLN A 174 26.16 10.38 -0.29
CA GLN A 174 26.41 11.65 0.38
C GLN A 174 27.35 12.54 -0.45
N LYS A 175 28.39 11.95 -1.08
CA LYS A 175 29.26 12.69 -1.99
C LYS A 175 28.51 13.20 -3.21
N LEU A 176 27.60 12.39 -3.77
CA LEU A 176 26.75 12.81 -4.88
C LEU A 176 25.87 14.01 -4.47
N ILE A 177 25.15 13.89 -3.34
CA ILE A 177 24.28 14.95 -2.80
C ILE A 177 25.08 16.23 -2.52
N ASP A 178 26.24 16.13 -1.86
CA ASP A 178 27.10 17.27 -1.55
C ASP A 178 27.60 17.97 -2.83
N THR A 179 27.74 17.23 -3.94
CA THR A 179 28.18 17.79 -5.23
C THR A 179 27.06 18.52 -5.94
N ILE A 180 25.88 17.90 -6.07
CA ILE A 180 24.76 18.46 -6.83
C ILE A 180 23.95 19.49 -6.04
N SER A 181 24.15 19.52 -4.72
CA SER A 181 23.31 20.29 -3.81
C SER A 181 24.01 20.58 -2.48
N PRO A 182 25.12 21.36 -2.52
CA PRO A 182 25.93 21.67 -1.34
C PRO A 182 25.18 22.42 -0.23
N GLN A 183 24.08 23.09 -0.57
CA GLN A 183 23.23 23.85 0.34
C GLN A 183 22.31 22.97 1.21
N TRP A 184 22.38 21.64 1.09
CA TRP A 184 21.43 20.75 1.75
C TRP A 184 21.82 20.32 3.16
N PRO A 185 20.84 20.15 4.07
CA PRO A 185 21.06 19.53 5.36
C PRO A 185 21.57 18.10 5.20
N LYS A 186 22.68 17.78 5.87
CA LYS A 186 23.21 16.40 5.89
C LYS A 186 22.18 15.45 6.49
N VAL A 187 21.87 14.39 5.75
CA VAL A 187 21.09 13.27 6.26
C VAL A 187 22.03 12.39 7.09
N SER A 188 21.57 11.90 8.24
CA SER A 188 22.42 11.06 9.08
C SER A 188 22.71 9.72 8.38
N THR A 189 23.90 9.15 8.59
CA THR A 189 24.25 7.83 8.05
C THR A 189 23.24 6.77 8.48
N ALA A 190 22.76 6.82 9.72
CA ALA A 190 21.74 5.90 10.23
C ALA A 190 20.40 6.02 9.49
N ASP A 191 19.95 7.25 9.19
CA ASP A 191 18.74 7.46 8.39
C ASP A 191 18.92 6.92 6.96
N MET A 192 20.09 7.12 6.34
CA MET A 192 20.37 6.60 5.00
C MET A 192 20.44 5.06 4.97
N VAL A 193 21.11 4.43 5.95
CA VAL A 193 21.10 2.96 6.07
C VAL A 193 19.67 2.44 6.26
N GLY A 194 18.86 3.11 7.08
CA GLY A 194 17.44 2.78 7.26
C GLY A 194 16.63 2.86 5.96
N GLU A 195 17.05 3.70 5.02
CA GLU A 195 16.45 3.87 3.69
C GLU A 195 17.03 2.92 2.63
N GLY A 196 17.86 1.95 3.02
CA GLY A 196 18.33 0.86 2.16
C GLY A 196 19.67 1.09 1.45
N PHE A 197 20.39 2.17 1.79
CA PHE A 197 21.79 2.34 1.36
C PHE A 197 22.72 1.43 2.18
N THR A 198 23.83 0.98 1.59
CA THR A 198 24.79 0.13 2.32
C THR A 198 25.77 0.95 3.14
N ASP A 199 26.19 0.42 4.28
CA ASP A 199 27.39 0.91 4.97
C ASP A 199 28.64 0.45 4.17
N ALA A 200 29.65 1.31 4.00
CA ALA A 200 30.88 1.00 3.23
C ALA A 200 31.51 -0.34 3.62
N VAL A 201 31.43 -0.70 4.91
CA VAL A 201 32.01 -1.94 5.46
C VAL A 201 31.35 -3.21 4.88
N THR A 202 30.08 -3.15 4.46
CA THR A 202 29.34 -4.29 3.88
C THR A 202 29.49 -4.44 2.37
N GLY A 203 29.72 -3.35 1.63
CA GLY A 203 29.87 -3.37 0.17
C GLY A 203 31.16 -4.06 -0.31
N GLU A 204 32.25 -3.94 0.46
CA GLU A 204 33.55 -4.52 0.15
C GLU A 204 33.57 -6.05 0.36
N VAL A 205 32.84 -6.55 1.37
CA VAL A 205 32.73 -7.99 1.67
C VAL A 205 31.81 -8.71 0.66
N ALA A 206 30.78 -8.03 0.16
CA ALA A 206 29.90 -8.56 -0.89
C ALA A 206 30.60 -8.59 -2.26
N SER A 207 31.41 -7.58 -2.58
CA SER A 207 32.19 -7.55 -3.83
C SER A 207 33.36 -8.55 -3.83
N ALA A 208 33.96 -8.84 -2.67
CA ALA A 208 35.05 -9.81 -2.54
C ALA A 208 34.59 -11.27 -2.67
N SER A 209 33.31 -11.59 -2.44
CA SER A 209 32.80 -12.98 -2.53
C SER A 209 32.53 -13.49 -3.95
N THR A 210 32.75 -12.66 -4.98
CA THR A 210 32.52 -13.03 -6.40
C THR A 210 33.79 -13.08 -7.27
N VAL A 211 34.98 -13.00 -6.68
CA VAL A 211 36.22 -13.20 -7.45
C VAL A 211 36.59 -14.69 -7.49
N HIS A 212 36.19 -15.33 -8.59
CA HIS A 212 36.83 -16.46 -9.25
C HIS A 212 37.89 -17.27 -8.45
N LEU A 213 37.48 -18.43 -7.94
CA LEU A 213 38.40 -19.56 -7.74
C LEU A 213 38.85 -20.06 -9.13
N LYS A 214 39.94 -19.48 -9.66
CA LYS A 214 40.73 -20.12 -10.72
C LYS A 214 41.34 -21.40 -10.13
N ARG A 215 40.90 -22.53 -10.68
CA ARG A 215 41.53 -23.84 -10.48
C ARG A 215 42.89 -23.83 -11.18
N SER A 216 43.95 -23.54 -10.46
CA SER A 216 45.33 -23.75 -10.92
C SER A 216 45.78 -25.17 -10.56
N GLU A 217 46.11 -25.93 -11.61
CA GLU A 217 46.81 -27.21 -11.52
C GLU A 217 48.18 -27.00 -10.84
N LEU A 218 48.38 -27.61 -9.67
CA LEU A 218 49.72 -27.85 -9.16
C LEU A 218 50.21 -29.19 -9.73
N ALA A 219 51.21 -29.09 -10.60
CA ALA A 219 52.04 -30.20 -11.01
C ALA A 219 52.71 -30.83 -9.78
N VAL A 220 52.50 -32.13 -9.58
CA VAL A 220 53.26 -32.95 -8.64
C VAL A 220 54.15 -33.90 -9.42
N ARG A 221 55.46 -33.79 -9.18
CA ARG A 221 56.44 -34.84 -9.45
C ARG A 221 57.48 -34.86 -8.32
N PRO A 222 58.14 -36.01 -8.09
CA PRO A 222 57.97 -36.75 -6.84
C PRO A 222 59.27 -36.91 -6.05
N GLY A 223 59.15 -37.10 -4.74
CA GLY A 223 60.26 -37.61 -3.94
C GLY A 223 60.19 -37.20 -2.47
N ALA A 224 59.49 -38.01 -1.66
CA ALA A 224 59.92 -38.39 -0.31
C ALA A 224 58.78 -39.14 0.41
N GLN A 225 59.08 -40.36 0.84
CA GLN A 225 58.40 -41.14 1.87
C GLN A 225 59.54 -41.72 2.75
N PRO A 226 59.31 -42.30 3.96
CA PRO A 226 58.09 -42.35 4.79
C PRO A 226 58.35 -42.20 6.33
N VAL A 227 57.33 -42.55 7.15
CA VAL A 227 57.38 -43.12 8.55
C VAL A 227 57.24 -42.05 9.68
N ALA A 228 56.44 -42.14 10.77
CA ALA A 228 55.75 -43.23 11.49
C ALA A 228 54.72 -42.71 12.56
N VAL A 229 53.75 -43.59 12.92
CA VAL A 229 53.22 -43.91 14.29
C VAL A 229 52.38 -42.84 15.04
N VAL A 230 51.03 -42.90 15.15
CA VAL A 230 50.07 -43.80 15.88
C VAL A 230 49.71 -43.37 17.34
N LYS A 231 48.46 -42.84 17.46
CA LYS A 231 47.36 -43.01 18.47
C LYS A 231 47.58 -42.73 19.99
N PRO A 232 46.59 -42.15 20.72
CA PRO A 232 45.39 -42.88 21.20
C PRO A 232 44.02 -42.16 21.07
N VAL A 233 42.99 -42.94 21.42
CA VAL A 233 41.51 -42.79 21.30
C VAL A 233 40.94 -42.64 22.76
N PRO A 234 39.61 -42.65 23.05
CA PRO A 234 38.51 -41.67 22.91
C PRO A 234 37.84 -41.26 24.26
N ASN A 235 36.92 -40.27 24.27
CA ASN A 235 35.50 -40.37 24.70
C ASN A 235 34.85 -38.96 24.81
N LYS A 236 33.83 -38.67 23.99
CA LYS A 236 32.37 -38.67 24.27
C LYS A 236 31.87 -37.46 25.10
N GLU A 237 31.13 -36.55 24.45
CA GLU A 237 29.68 -36.45 24.69
C GLU A 237 28.87 -35.74 23.57
N LYS A 238 27.92 -36.52 23.03
CA LYS A 238 26.57 -36.22 22.51
C LYS A 238 26.32 -34.88 21.78
N THR A 239 26.29 -34.95 20.45
CA THR A 239 25.36 -34.16 19.62
C THR A 239 24.39 -35.12 18.92
N GLY A 240 23.12 -35.03 19.31
CA GLY A 240 22.03 -35.71 18.63
C GLY A 240 21.70 -34.99 17.32
N ARG A 241 22.11 -35.57 16.20
CA ARG A 241 21.53 -35.30 14.88
C ARG A 241 20.18 -36.02 14.80
N HIS A 242 19.11 -35.28 14.53
CA HIS A 242 17.95 -35.83 13.83
C HIS A 242 17.87 -35.15 12.47
N ASN A 243 17.90 -36.00 11.45
CA ASN A 243 17.93 -35.68 10.04
C ASN A 243 16.56 -35.10 9.62
N LEU A 244 16.54 -33.92 8.99
CA LEU A 244 15.46 -33.55 8.08
C LEU A 244 15.95 -33.83 6.65
N PRO A 245 15.21 -34.63 5.85
CA PRO A 245 15.58 -34.87 4.47
C PRO A 245 15.25 -33.67 3.58
N SER A 246 16.23 -33.36 2.73
CA SER A 246 16.18 -32.47 1.59
C SER A 246 15.26 -32.99 0.48
N THR A 247 14.54 -32.06 -0.15
CA THR A 247 14.20 -32.01 -1.58
C THR A 247 13.45 -33.20 -2.19
N PHE A 248 12.12 -33.05 -2.34
CA PHE A 248 11.34 -33.87 -3.26
C PHE A 248 11.34 -33.25 -4.67
N SER A 249 12.03 -33.91 -5.59
CA SER A 249 11.90 -33.71 -7.03
C SER A 249 10.56 -34.26 -7.51
N VAL A 250 9.77 -33.42 -8.17
CA VAL A 250 8.45 -33.78 -8.73
C VAL A 250 8.67 -34.71 -9.92
N THR A 251 8.48 -36.02 -9.69
CA THR A 251 8.35 -37.01 -10.76
C THR A 251 6.88 -37.12 -11.18
N ARG A 252 6.67 -37.45 -12.47
CA ARG A 252 5.38 -37.52 -13.19
C ARG A 252 4.28 -38.42 -12.59
N GLN A 253 4.50 -39.03 -11.43
CA GLN A 253 3.49 -39.83 -10.71
C GLN A 253 2.75 -39.05 -9.60
N GLY A 254 3.20 -37.85 -9.22
CA GLY A 254 2.53 -37.02 -8.20
C GLY A 254 1.24 -36.32 -8.65
N ALA A 255 1.00 -36.20 -9.96
CA ALA A 255 -0.18 -35.52 -10.49
C ALA A 255 -1.49 -36.33 -10.32
N ILE A 256 -1.40 -37.66 -10.18
CA ILE A 256 -2.56 -38.55 -10.08
C ILE A 256 -3.13 -38.55 -8.65
N VAL A 257 -2.28 -38.47 -7.63
CA VAL A 257 -2.72 -38.45 -6.22
C VAL A 257 -3.44 -37.13 -5.88
N LEU A 258 -2.96 -36.01 -6.43
CA LEU A 258 -3.55 -34.69 -6.21
C LEU A 258 -4.92 -34.54 -6.88
N THR A 259 -5.11 -35.15 -8.06
CA THR A 259 -6.40 -35.15 -8.76
C THR A 259 -7.44 -36.04 -8.06
N VAL A 260 -7.04 -37.20 -7.53
CA VAL A 260 -7.95 -38.05 -6.73
C VAL A 260 -8.39 -37.34 -5.45
N LEU A 261 -7.48 -36.65 -4.76
CA LEU A 261 -7.79 -35.86 -3.56
C LEU A 261 -8.74 -34.69 -3.87
N LEU A 262 -8.52 -33.98 -4.99
CA LEU A 262 -9.40 -32.89 -5.41
C LEU A 262 -10.81 -33.40 -5.76
N VAL A 263 -10.91 -34.53 -6.46
CA VAL A 263 -12.20 -35.16 -6.79
C VAL A 263 -12.91 -35.65 -5.53
N LEU A 264 -12.18 -36.18 -4.54
CA LEU A 264 -12.74 -36.62 -3.26
C LEU A 264 -13.31 -35.44 -2.45
N VAL A 265 -12.60 -34.30 -2.43
CA VAL A 265 -13.07 -33.09 -1.74
C VAL A 265 -14.31 -32.52 -2.42
N ILE A 266 -14.33 -32.47 -3.76
CA ILE A 266 -15.50 -32.00 -4.53
C ILE A 266 -16.71 -32.93 -4.33
N THR A 267 -16.50 -34.24 -4.29
CA THR A 267 -17.59 -35.20 -4.04
C THR A 267 -18.13 -35.12 -2.62
N LEU A 268 -17.28 -34.89 -1.60
CA LEU A 268 -17.73 -34.64 -0.23
C LEU A 268 -18.52 -33.33 -0.09
N LEU A 269 -18.13 -32.28 -0.82
CA LEU A 269 -18.86 -31.01 -0.88
C LEU A 269 -20.25 -31.17 -1.53
N ILE A 270 -20.36 -31.96 -2.60
CA ILE A 270 -21.65 -32.26 -3.24
C ILE A 270 -22.54 -33.15 -2.36
N LEU A 271 -21.95 -34.09 -1.60
CA LEU A 271 -22.69 -34.92 -0.66
C LEU A 271 -23.21 -34.11 0.55
N ALA A 272 -22.43 -33.15 1.05
CA ALA A 272 -22.88 -32.23 2.10
C ALA A 272 -24.03 -31.31 1.63
N LEU A 273 -24.03 -30.90 0.35
CA LEU A 273 -25.11 -30.09 -0.21
C LEU A 273 -26.42 -30.87 -0.42
N THR A 274 -26.38 -32.19 -0.57
CA THR A 274 -27.56 -33.03 -0.86
C THR A 274 -28.27 -33.55 0.39
N VAL A 275 -27.60 -33.56 1.56
CA VAL A 275 -28.19 -34.00 2.84
C VAL A 275 -28.83 -32.84 3.63
N GLY A 276 -28.55 -31.59 3.26
CA GLY A 276 -29.05 -30.39 3.97
C GLY A 276 -30.51 -29.98 3.70
N LEU A 277 -31.25 -30.70 2.83
CA LEU A 277 -32.65 -30.39 2.50
C LEU A 277 -33.55 -31.62 2.71
N SER A 278 -33.65 -32.14 3.94
CA SER A 278 -34.73 -33.04 4.35
C SER A 278 -34.76 -33.22 5.88
N GLN A 279 -35.41 -32.31 6.59
CA GLN A 279 -36.09 -32.65 7.85
C GLN A 279 -37.22 -31.64 8.11
N ARG A 280 -38.41 -32.01 7.65
CA ARG A 280 -39.68 -31.38 8.01
C ARG A 280 -40.45 -32.42 8.80
N ASP A 281 -40.26 -32.41 10.12
CA ASP A 281 -41.05 -33.25 11.01
C ASP A 281 -42.33 -32.50 11.41
N ASN A 282 -43.43 -32.96 10.83
CA ASN A 282 -44.78 -32.67 11.30
C ASN A 282 -45.12 -33.64 12.43
N ASN A 283 -45.49 -33.14 13.61
CA ASN A 283 -46.46 -33.83 14.46
C ASN A 283 -47.25 -32.83 15.32
N PRO A 284 -48.56 -33.06 15.54
CA PRO A 284 -49.48 -32.11 16.15
C PRO A 284 -49.42 -32.16 17.69
N GLY A 285 -49.85 -31.06 18.34
CA GLY A 285 -49.89 -30.91 19.80
C GLY A 285 -50.86 -31.88 20.53
N PRO A 286 -51.04 -31.76 21.86
CA PRO A 286 -51.75 -30.57 22.36
C PRO A 286 -51.43 -30.05 23.79
N LEU A 287 -51.80 -28.77 23.99
CA LEU A 287 -52.36 -28.10 25.18
C LEU A 287 -51.49 -27.90 26.45
N GLY A 288 -51.16 -26.63 26.70
CA GLY A 288 -50.79 -26.10 28.02
C GLY A 288 -50.15 -24.71 27.95
N ALA A 289 -50.97 -23.65 27.89
CA ALA A 289 -50.54 -22.26 28.14
C ALA A 289 -50.63 -21.97 29.67
N PRO A 290 -49.88 -21.01 30.22
CA PRO A 290 -50.16 -19.58 29.97
C PRO A 290 -48.93 -18.71 29.67
N ASP A 291 -49.17 -17.74 28.79
CA ASP A 291 -48.53 -16.42 28.67
C ASP A 291 -47.00 -16.34 28.69
N THR A 292 -46.39 -16.69 27.55
CA THR A 292 -45.13 -16.07 27.14
C THR A 292 -45.45 -15.10 26.02
N THR A 293 -45.39 -13.80 26.34
CA THR A 293 -45.38 -12.69 25.38
C THR A 293 -44.41 -13.03 24.25
N THR A 294 -44.95 -13.48 23.13
CA THR A 294 -44.20 -13.58 21.89
C THR A 294 -44.07 -12.15 21.40
N THR A 295 -42.94 -11.50 21.72
CA THR A 295 -42.54 -10.27 21.06
C THR A 295 -42.37 -10.60 19.59
N GLN A 296 -43.41 -10.31 18.82
CA GLN A 296 -43.41 -10.27 17.38
C GLN A 296 -42.30 -9.29 16.98
N GLU A 297 -41.19 -9.81 16.45
CA GLU A 297 -40.08 -9.00 15.94
C GLU A 297 -40.64 -8.12 14.82
N THR A 298 -40.87 -6.85 15.14
CA THR A 298 -41.26 -5.83 14.18
C THR A 298 -40.19 -5.76 13.10
N THR A 299 -40.61 -5.93 11.84
CA THR A 299 -39.77 -5.86 10.63
C THR A 299 -39.27 -4.45 10.31
N ASP A 300 -39.47 -3.49 11.21
CA ASP A 300 -38.96 -2.13 11.05
C ASP A 300 -37.51 -2.05 11.52
N PRO A 301 -36.63 -1.35 10.78
CA PRO A 301 -35.24 -1.21 11.16
C PRO A 301 -35.16 -0.53 12.54
N PRO A 302 -34.42 -1.08 13.49
CA PRO A 302 -34.34 -0.53 14.84
C PRO A 302 -33.78 0.90 14.81
N GLU A 303 -34.57 1.84 15.33
CA GLU A 303 -34.22 3.25 15.44
C GLU A 303 -33.49 3.55 16.76
N SER A 304 -32.62 4.55 16.75
CA SER A 304 -31.92 5.04 17.94
C SER A 304 -31.78 6.56 17.88
N THR A 305 -32.10 7.25 18.97
CA THR A 305 -31.91 8.69 19.07
C THR A 305 -30.67 9.00 19.91
N VAL A 306 -29.72 9.73 19.33
CA VAL A 306 -28.51 10.20 20.00
C VAL A 306 -28.44 11.72 19.89
N ASP A 307 -28.36 12.40 21.03
CA ASP A 307 -28.25 13.86 21.12
C ASP A 307 -29.28 14.62 20.24
N GLY A 308 -30.51 14.09 20.14
CA GLY A 308 -31.61 14.70 19.37
C GLY A 308 -31.65 14.33 17.88
N ILE A 309 -30.79 13.43 17.41
CA ILE A 309 -30.79 12.93 16.02
C ILE A 309 -31.26 11.48 16.01
N THR A 310 -32.26 11.19 15.19
CA THR A 310 -32.73 9.82 14.95
C THR A 310 -31.89 9.15 13.87
N TYR A 311 -31.40 7.95 14.20
CA TYR A 311 -30.67 7.06 13.33
C TYR A 311 -31.46 5.78 13.14
N GLU A 312 -31.82 5.48 11.89
CA GLU A 312 -32.47 4.24 11.48
C GLU A 312 -31.40 3.23 11.04
N ARG A 313 -31.35 2.03 11.65
CA ARG A 313 -30.33 1.03 11.32
C ARG A 313 -30.70 0.22 10.08
N MET A 314 -30.13 0.58 8.94
CA MET A 314 -30.42 -0.05 7.65
C MET A 314 -29.82 -1.45 7.51
N ALA A 315 -28.63 -1.68 8.09
CA ALA A 315 -27.97 -2.97 8.06
C ALA A 315 -27.05 -3.19 9.26
N LEU A 316 -26.87 -4.45 9.66
CA LEU A 316 -25.92 -4.91 10.67
C LEU A 316 -25.37 -6.27 10.23
N VAL A 317 -24.05 -6.41 10.25
CA VAL A 317 -23.34 -7.66 9.98
C VAL A 317 -22.32 -7.89 11.09
N LYS A 318 -22.27 -9.13 11.59
CA LYS A 318 -21.27 -9.61 12.54
C LYS A 318 -20.39 -10.62 11.81
N ASP A 319 -19.09 -10.48 11.96
CA ASP A 319 -18.06 -11.29 11.30
C ASP A 319 -16.84 -11.42 12.23
N ASP A 320 -15.88 -12.27 11.89
CA ASP A 320 -14.56 -12.37 12.51
C ASP A 320 -13.40 -12.10 11.53
N ASP A 321 -13.66 -12.02 10.21
CA ASP A 321 -12.65 -11.68 9.22
C ASP A 321 -12.40 -10.17 9.12
N CYS A 322 -11.66 -9.62 10.10
CA CYS A 322 -11.30 -8.20 10.06
C CYS A 322 -10.41 -7.82 8.87
N VAL A 323 -9.57 -8.75 8.39
CA VAL A 323 -8.60 -8.45 7.32
C VAL A 323 -9.31 -8.39 5.97
N GLY A 324 -10.19 -9.34 5.67
CA GLY A 324 -10.99 -9.35 4.44
C GLY A 324 -11.92 -8.15 4.32
N HIS A 325 -12.36 -7.60 5.45
CA HIS A 325 -13.25 -6.43 5.49
C HIS A 325 -12.54 -5.09 5.73
N ALA A 326 -11.21 -5.04 5.72
CA ALA A 326 -10.45 -3.80 5.82
C ALA A 326 -9.76 -3.44 4.50
N TYR A 327 -9.26 -2.22 4.39
CA TYR A 327 -8.39 -1.78 3.30
C TYR A 327 -7.32 -0.80 3.80
N GLY A 328 -6.26 -0.61 3.01
CA GLY A 328 -5.15 0.28 3.35
C GLY A 328 -4.26 -0.28 4.48
N ASP A 329 -3.59 0.60 5.20
CA ASP A 329 -2.69 0.23 6.30
C ASP A 329 -3.43 -0.44 7.47
N LEU A 330 -4.72 -0.14 7.67
CA LEU A 330 -5.55 -0.79 8.67
C LEU A 330 -5.69 -2.29 8.37
N GLN A 331 -5.89 -2.66 7.09
CA GLN A 331 -5.91 -4.05 6.66
C GLN A 331 -4.56 -4.72 6.88
N GLN A 332 -3.47 -4.04 6.53
CA GLN A 332 -2.13 -4.57 6.72
C GLN A 332 -1.85 -4.82 8.20
N TRP A 333 -2.24 -3.88 9.07
CA TRP A 333 -2.03 -3.99 10.51
C TRP A 333 -2.82 -5.18 11.09
N LEU A 334 -4.09 -5.34 10.69
CA LEU A 334 -4.95 -6.46 11.10
C LEU A 334 -4.41 -7.81 10.59
N GLY A 335 -3.69 -7.84 9.46
CA GLY A 335 -3.03 -9.04 8.96
C GLY A 335 -1.98 -9.62 9.91
N SER A 336 -1.34 -8.76 10.71
CA SER A 336 -0.37 -9.16 11.75
C SER A 336 -0.97 -9.18 13.16
N HIS A 337 -2.15 -8.60 13.35
CA HIS A 337 -2.84 -8.47 14.64
C HIS A 337 -4.30 -8.89 14.48
N GLN A 338 -4.55 -10.18 14.67
CA GLN A 338 -5.90 -10.74 14.51
C GLN A 338 -6.85 -10.12 15.54
N CYS A 339 -8.00 -9.67 15.05
CA CYS A 339 -9.12 -9.30 15.90
C CYS A 339 -9.86 -10.56 16.35
N THR A 340 -10.75 -10.42 17.33
CA THR A 340 -11.62 -11.50 17.79
C THR A 340 -13.06 -11.34 17.29
N ALA A 341 -13.44 -10.14 16.86
CA ALA A 341 -14.75 -9.87 16.28
C ALA A 341 -14.76 -8.56 15.48
N LEU A 342 -15.65 -8.52 14.48
CA LEU A 342 -16.00 -7.34 13.71
C LEU A 342 -17.52 -7.19 13.66
N ASN A 343 -18.02 -6.04 14.09
CA ASN A 343 -19.41 -5.63 13.87
C ASN A 343 -19.43 -4.43 12.93
N ARG A 344 -20.14 -4.54 11.81
CA ARG A 344 -20.32 -3.45 10.84
C ARG A 344 -21.80 -3.11 10.75
N ALA A 345 -22.13 -1.83 10.74
CA ALA A 345 -23.49 -1.36 10.64
C ALA A 345 -23.59 -0.13 9.75
N LEU A 346 -24.75 0.04 9.13
CA LEU A 346 -25.08 1.16 8.27
C LEU A 346 -26.36 1.81 8.80
N PHE A 347 -26.31 3.12 9.04
CA PHE A 347 -27.44 3.90 9.55
C PHE A 347 -27.81 5.03 8.59
N ARG A 348 -29.09 5.38 8.62
CA ARG A 348 -29.65 6.55 7.97
C ARG A 348 -30.02 7.59 9.02
N ALA A 349 -29.61 8.83 8.79
CA ALA A 349 -30.11 10.03 9.44
C ALA A 349 -30.79 10.93 8.39
N THR A 350 -31.48 11.99 8.82
CA THR A 350 -32.27 12.87 7.94
C THR A 350 -31.52 13.36 6.70
N GLN A 351 -30.24 13.71 6.85
CA GLN A 351 -29.42 14.23 5.75
C GLN A 351 -28.13 13.44 5.52
N ALA A 352 -27.83 12.41 6.32
CA ALA A 352 -26.55 11.73 6.29
C ALA A 352 -26.71 10.22 6.36
N ALA A 353 -25.74 9.50 5.79
CA ALA A 353 -25.53 8.08 6.01
C ALA A 353 -24.30 7.88 6.89
N ILE A 354 -24.38 6.91 7.78
CA ILE A 354 -23.35 6.63 8.78
C ILE A 354 -22.93 5.17 8.68
N SER A 355 -21.65 4.94 8.40
CA SER A 355 -21.03 3.61 8.52
C SER A 355 -20.35 3.53 9.89
N VAL A 356 -20.64 2.47 10.62
CA VAL A 356 -20.07 2.20 11.95
C VAL A 356 -19.39 0.84 11.88
N SER A 357 -18.12 0.78 12.26
CA SER A 357 -17.37 -0.47 12.41
C SER A 357 -16.82 -0.56 13.83
N VAL A 358 -17.03 -1.69 14.50
CA VAL A 358 -16.49 -1.99 15.82
C VAL A 358 -15.63 -3.22 15.70
N ILE A 359 -14.33 -3.04 15.90
CA ILE A 359 -13.32 -4.10 15.87
C ILE A 359 -12.96 -4.43 17.32
N THR A 360 -13.16 -5.67 17.73
CA THR A 360 -12.73 -6.15 19.05
C THR A 360 -11.38 -6.83 18.91
N MET A 361 -10.40 -6.36 19.66
CA MET A 361 -9.05 -6.91 19.72
C MET A 361 -8.91 -7.89 20.90
N PRO A 362 -7.86 -8.73 20.93
CA PRO A 362 -7.62 -9.65 22.05
C PRO A 362 -7.44 -8.94 23.40
N ASP A 363 -6.96 -7.70 23.40
CA ASP A 363 -6.75 -6.89 24.59
C ASP A 363 -6.80 -5.38 24.31
N ALA A 364 -6.79 -4.60 25.39
CA ALA A 364 -6.85 -3.13 25.34
C ALA A 364 -5.60 -2.47 24.74
N ALA A 365 -4.43 -3.11 24.82
CA ALA A 365 -3.19 -2.56 24.25
C ALA A 365 -3.21 -2.68 22.71
N ALA A 366 -3.68 -3.83 22.20
CA ALA A 366 -3.93 -4.04 20.79
C ALA A 366 -5.01 -3.09 20.25
N ALA A 367 -6.09 -2.86 21.01
CA ALA A 367 -7.11 -1.88 20.65
C ALA A 367 -6.56 -0.44 20.59
N GLU A 368 -5.68 -0.06 21.53
CA GLU A 368 -5.02 1.24 21.47
C GLU A 368 -4.13 1.39 20.24
N ALA A 369 -3.34 0.36 19.92
CA ALA A 369 -2.48 0.35 18.74
C ALA A 369 -3.32 0.43 17.45
N LEU A 370 -4.42 -0.31 17.37
CA LEU A 370 -5.36 -0.25 16.25
C LEU A 370 -5.94 1.16 16.06
N GLN A 371 -6.40 1.79 17.15
CA GLN A 371 -6.96 3.14 17.07
C GLN A 371 -5.93 4.15 16.55
N LYS A 372 -4.66 4.05 16.99
CA LYS A 372 -3.58 4.91 16.49
C LYS A 372 -3.34 4.75 14.99
N VAL A 373 -3.51 3.55 14.45
CA VAL A 373 -3.44 3.32 13.00
C VAL A 373 -4.66 3.91 12.31
N ALA A 374 -5.86 3.64 12.81
CA ALA A 374 -7.11 4.12 12.22
C ALA A 374 -7.20 5.66 12.17
N ASP A 375 -6.65 6.35 13.18
CA ASP A 375 -6.71 7.82 13.29
C ASP A 375 -5.66 8.55 12.44
N GLN A 376 -4.72 7.84 11.84
CA GLN A 376 -3.77 8.44 10.91
C GLN A 376 -4.43 8.68 9.55
N ASN A 377 -4.13 9.83 8.94
CA ASN A 377 -4.67 10.15 7.63
C ASN A 377 -4.11 9.18 6.58
N GLY A 378 -5.00 8.61 5.76
CA GLY A 378 -4.61 7.78 4.62
C GLY A 378 -4.34 6.31 4.95
N THR A 379 -4.50 5.86 6.20
CA THR A 379 -4.28 4.46 6.60
C THR A 379 -5.42 3.52 6.21
N GLY A 380 -6.44 4.02 5.52
CA GLY A 380 -7.61 3.23 5.13
C GLY A 380 -8.60 3.04 6.27
N SER A 381 -9.50 2.07 6.12
CA SER A 381 -10.58 1.84 7.08
C SER A 381 -11.18 0.44 6.90
N VAL A 382 -12.31 0.19 7.56
CA VAL A 382 -13.16 -0.97 7.32
C VAL A 382 -14.12 -0.67 6.16
N ASN A 383 -14.33 -1.64 5.27
CA ASN A 383 -15.30 -1.58 4.18
C ASN A 383 -16.70 -1.38 4.76
N ASP A 384 -17.37 -0.31 4.31
CA ASP A 384 -18.76 -0.06 4.68
C ASP A 384 -19.70 -1.08 4.03
N LEU A 385 -20.87 -1.30 4.64
CA LEU A 385 -21.84 -2.26 4.13
C LEU A 385 -22.52 -1.79 2.83
N ALA A 386 -22.37 -0.53 2.43
CA ALA A 386 -22.89 -0.09 1.13
C ALA A 386 -22.09 -0.72 -0.02
N LYS A 387 -20.76 -0.86 0.12
CA LYS A 387 -19.92 -1.63 -0.81
C LYS A 387 -20.31 -3.11 -0.90
N ASP A 388 -20.85 -3.67 0.18
CA ASP A 388 -21.35 -5.05 0.22
C ASP A 388 -22.78 -5.19 -0.31
N GLY A 389 -23.31 -4.13 -0.96
CA GLY A 389 -24.66 -4.12 -1.54
C GLY A 389 -25.79 -4.06 -0.51
N LYS A 390 -25.50 -3.69 0.75
CA LYS A 390 -26.51 -3.52 1.82
C LYS A 390 -27.03 -2.09 1.95
N ALA A 391 -26.73 -1.22 0.99
CA ALA A 391 -27.34 0.10 0.92
C ALA A 391 -28.85 0.00 0.67
N TRP A 392 -29.57 1.08 0.95
CA TRP A 392 -31.01 1.21 0.65
C TRP A 392 -31.22 2.06 -0.60
N PRO A 393 -32.41 2.03 -1.22
CA PRO A 393 -32.73 2.90 -2.35
C PRO A 393 -32.54 4.38 -2.02
N GLY A 394 -31.70 5.07 -2.80
CA GLY A 394 -31.33 6.47 -2.55
C GLY A 394 -30.31 6.69 -1.43
N GLY A 395 -29.74 5.61 -0.88
CA GLY A 395 -28.60 5.63 0.04
C GLY A 395 -27.26 5.85 -0.68
N PRO A 396 -26.15 5.94 0.07
CA PRO A 396 -24.83 6.09 -0.51
C PRO A 396 -24.40 4.82 -1.25
N THR A 397 -23.64 4.97 -2.34
CA THR A 397 -22.93 3.87 -3.01
C THR A 397 -21.52 3.68 -2.47
N THR A 398 -20.91 4.76 -1.97
CA THR A 398 -19.60 4.76 -1.32
C THR A 398 -19.58 5.73 -0.13
N PHE A 399 -18.57 5.58 0.73
CA PHE A 399 -18.27 6.51 1.81
C PHE A 399 -17.07 7.41 1.48
N ASP A 400 -16.89 7.79 0.21
CA ASP A 400 -15.76 8.63 -0.21
C ASP A 400 -15.89 10.04 0.35
N ASN A 401 -14.75 10.65 0.70
CA ASN A 401 -14.68 11.96 1.37
C ASN A 401 -15.55 12.05 2.65
N ALA A 402 -15.79 10.92 3.32
CA ALA A 402 -16.54 10.88 4.57
C ALA A 402 -15.83 11.66 5.68
N ALA A 403 -16.61 12.31 6.54
CA ALA A 403 -16.10 12.75 7.83
C ALA A 403 -15.86 11.54 8.72
N TYR A 404 -14.79 11.61 9.52
CA TYR A 404 -14.30 10.50 10.33
C TYR A 404 -14.32 10.84 11.82
N ALA A 405 -14.68 9.85 12.64
CA ALA A 405 -14.48 9.87 14.08
C ALA A 405 -14.19 8.46 14.59
N SER A 406 -13.40 8.34 15.66
CA SER A 406 -13.16 7.07 16.32
C SER A 406 -13.28 7.19 17.83
N SER A 407 -13.50 6.05 18.48
CA SER A 407 -13.40 5.91 19.93
C SER A 407 -12.92 4.51 20.28
N ARG A 408 -12.51 4.34 21.53
CA ARG A 408 -12.13 3.05 22.09
C ARG A 408 -12.86 2.82 23.39
N ASP A 409 -13.34 1.60 23.58
CA ASP A 409 -13.84 1.09 24.85
C ASP A 409 -13.14 -0.23 25.16
N ARG A 410 -12.28 -0.23 26.18
CA ARG A 410 -11.42 -1.36 26.57
C ARG A 410 -10.67 -1.96 25.37
N ASP A 411 -11.10 -3.14 24.92
CA ASP A 411 -10.52 -3.96 23.86
C ASP A 411 -11.16 -3.70 22.48
N SER A 412 -12.13 -2.78 22.39
CA SER A 412 -12.88 -2.53 21.17
C SER A 412 -12.63 -1.12 20.63
N VAL A 413 -12.34 -1.03 19.33
CA VAL A 413 -12.20 0.23 18.59
C VAL A 413 -13.41 0.43 17.72
N ARG A 414 -14.05 1.59 17.86
CA ARG A 414 -15.15 2.04 17.02
C ARG A 414 -14.65 3.07 16.02
N ILE A 415 -14.95 2.84 14.75
CA ILE A 415 -14.68 3.76 13.65
C ILE A 415 -16.02 4.15 13.03
N VAL A 416 -16.22 5.46 12.85
CA VAL A 416 -17.42 6.02 12.26
C VAL A 416 -17.05 6.87 11.05
N ARG A 417 -17.78 6.65 9.96
CA ARG A 417 -17.70 7.45 8.74
C ARG A 417 -19.07 8.01 8.40
N ALA A 418 -19.15 9.30 8.10
CA ALA A 418 -20.39 9.98 7.75
C ALA A 418 -20.30 10.63 6.37
N VAL A 419 -21.33 10.45 5.55
CA VAL A 419 -21.50 11.12 4.24
C VAL A 419 -22.86 11.79 4.15
N TRP A 420 -22.95 12.88 3.38
CA TRP A 420 -24.22 13.49 3.03
C TRP A 420 -25.02 12.63 2.05
N LEU A 421 -26.34 12.62 2.22
CA LEU A 421 -27.27 12.06 1.25
C LEU A 421 -27.63 13.12 0.20
N GLY A 422 -27.65 12.72 -1.07
CA GLY A 422 -28.11 13.57 -2.19
C GLY A 422 -27.19 14.73 -2.56
N LYS A 423 -25.98 14.82 -1.98
CA LYS A 423 -24.96 15.82 -2.34
C LYS A 423 -23.55 15.31 -2.03
N PRO A 424 -22.50 15.89 -2.64
CA PRO A 424 -21.11 15.53 -2.34
C PRO A 424 -20.74 15.76 -0.86
N SER A 425 -19.84 14.92 -0.35
CA SER A 425 -19.29 15.02 1.01
C SER A 425 -17.89 15.63 1.01
N SER A 426 -17.50 16.22 2.14
CA SER A 426 -16.12 16.63 2.42
C SER A 426 -15.74 16.16 3.82
N ALA A 427 -14.56 15.56 3.96
CA ALA A 427 -14.07 15.03 5.24
C ALA A 427 -13.83 16.13 6.29
N THR A 428 -13.69 17.38 5.85
CA THR A 428 -13.46 18.56 6.69
C THR A 428 -14.75 19.35 6.98
N ASP A 429 -15.91 18.94 6.46
CA ASP A 429 -17.19 19.59 6.75
C ASP A 429 -17.49 19.48 8.26
N PRO A 430 -17.57 20.62 8.99
CA PRO A 430 -17.73 20.60 10.44
C PRO A 430 -19.06 19.96 10.88
N LYS A 431 -20.14 20.10 10.10
CA LYS A 431 -21.43 19.48 10.43
C LYS A 431 -21.38 17.97 10.26
N LEU A 432 -20.69 17.49 9.23
CA LEU A 432 -20.54 16.06 8.98
C LEU A 432 -19.61 15.40 10.01
N ARG A 433 -18.57 16.12 10.46
CA ARG A 433 -17.72 15.71 11.59
C ARG A 433 -18.49 15.61 12.91
N ASP A 434 -19.41 16.56 13.16
CA ASP A 434 -20.30 16.50 14.32
C ASP A 434 -21.21 15.27 14.25
N GLN A 435 -21.77 14.94 13.08
CA GLN A 435 -22.54 13.71 12.88
C GLN A 435 -21.73 12.45 13.18
N ALA A 436 -20.51 12.34 12.64
CA ALA A 436 -19.63 11.19 12.89
C ALA A 436 -19.29 11.05 14.39
N THR A 437 -19.03 12.17 15.07
CA THR A 437 -18.70 12.18 16.50
C THR A 437 -19.88 11.75 17.37
N ARG A 438 -21.11 12.23 17.09
CA ARG A 438 -22.31 11.81 17.82
C ARG A 438 -22.59 10.32 17.64
N ALA A 439 -22.42 9.83 16.41
CA ALA A 439 -22.64 8.43 16.07
C ALA A 439 -21.68 7.44 16.77
N LEU A 440 -20.61 7.91 17.42
CA LEU A 440 -19.80 7.06 18.31
C LEU A 440 -20.61 6.46 19.47
N LYS A 441 -21.75 7.06 19.83
CA LYS A 441 -22.63 6.59 20.90
C LYS A 441 -23.71 5.60 20.43
N LEU A 442 -23.75 5.26 19.14
CA LEU A 442 -24.75 4.34 18.59
C LEU A 442 -24.55 2.90 19.09
N SER A 443 -25.62 2.28 19.55
CA SER A 443 -25.60 0.86 19.92
C SER A 443 -25.66 -0.02 18.68
N LEU A 444 -24.85 -1.09 18.67
CA LEU A 444 -24.88 -2.16 17.67
C LEU A 444 -25.48 -3.47 18.22
N SER A 445 -26.03 -3.42 19.44
CA SER A 445 -26.63 -4.57 20.15
C SER A 445 -27.91 -5.04 19.49
#